data_AF-F4CJ11-F1
#
_entry.id   AF-F4CJ11-F1
#
_cell.length_a   1.000
_cell.length_b   1.000
_cell.length_c   1.000
_cell.angle_alpha   90.00
_cell.angle_beta   90.00
_cell.angle_gamma   90.00
#
_symmetry.space_group_name_H-M   'P 1'
#
loop_
_entity.id
_entity.type
_entity.pdbx_description
1 polymer ?
#
loop_
_entity_poly.entity_id
_entity_poly.type
_entity_poly.pdbx_seq_one_letter_code
_entity_poly.pdbx_strand_id
1 'polypeptide(L)'
;MTLPISELAGAVTILSQRRGADLRAAQWKPGPNRNARDAASFSTTIETSDHRSALSGEVMAALPNATSSAVVTCAELRIYDLAAWADVLGLSGEVAASADLRLSLEELTEFLSVAWQTATEVLPAIITPDPRGGRWAGPPTVELRLSAEQKHDVPGPPPLLTDLVDFAAFGERVDAQLTSMAVTITAPPQLPRELRRALTRQAFVYMGQAFGFTDASEDQL
;
A
#
# COMPACT_ATOMS: atom_id res chain seq x y z
N MET A 1 5.80 11.90 -17.31
CA MET A 1 5.34 12.13 -15.92
C MET A 1 6.24 11.35 -15.00
N THR A 2 6.83 11.98 -13.99
CA THR A 2 7.72 11.33 -13.01
C THR A 2 7.25 11.71 -11.62
N LEU A 3 7.06 10.73 -10.73
CA LEU A 3 6.76 11.00 -9.33
C LEU A 3 8.00 11.63 -8.66
N PRO A 4 7.90 12.79 -7.98
CA PRO A 4 9.03 13.38 -7.29
C PRO A 4 9.48 12.51 -6.11
N ILE A 5 10.74 12.71 -5.67
CA ILE A 5 11.24 12.14 -4.41
C ILE A 5 10.35 12.68 -3.28
N SER A 6 9.62 11.79 -2.61
CA SER A 6 8.65 12.07 -1.55
C SER A 6 8.79 11.05 -0.42
N GLU A 7 8.14 11.27 0.74
CA GLU A 7 8.09 10.26 1.82
C GLU A 7 7.64 8.88 1.29
N LEU A 8 6.81 8.84 0.24
CA LEU A 8 6.38 7.59 -0.38
C LEU A 8 7.45 6.91 -1.25
N ALA A 9 8.38 7.66 -1.85
CA ALA A 9 9.54 7.06 -2.52
C ALA A 9 10.40 6.22 -1.56
N GLY A 10 10.31 6.50 -0.26
CA GLY A 10 10.92 5.69 0.79
C GLY A 10 9.98 4.66 1.42
N ALA A 11 8.66 4.78 1.33
CA ALA A 11 7.74 4.02 2.20
C ALA A 11 7.90 2.49 2.11
N VAL A 12 8.02 1.93 0.91
CA VAL A 12 8.27 0.48 0.71
C VAL A 12 9.69 0.12 1.15
N THR A 13 10.67 0.98 0.88
CA THR A 13 12.07 0.80 1.28
C THR A 13 12.25 0.86 2.80
N ILE A 14 11.49 1.70 3.50
CA ILE A 14 11.54 1.88 4.96
C ILE A 14 11.19 0.57 5.66
N LEU A 15 10.23 -0.21 5.14
CA LEU A 15 9.90 -1.53 5.67
C LEU A 15 11.14 -2.46 5.69
N SER A 16 11.99 -2.36 4.66
CA SER A 16 13.23 -3.14 4.56
C SER A 16 14.34 -2.54 5.43
N GLN A 17 14.48 -1.21 5.46
CA GLN A 17 15.48 -0.52 6.28
C GLN A 17 15.25 -0.76 7.78
N ARG A 18 14.00 -0.88 8.24
CA ARG A 18 13.66 -1.28 9.62
C ARG A 18 14.21 -2.65 10.00
N ARG A 19 14.43 -3.51 9.00
CA ARG A 19 15.02 -4.84 9.13
C ARG A 19 16.51 -4.86 8.80
N GLY A 20 17.17 -3.70 8.78
CA GLY A 20 18.62 -3.57 8.62
C GLY A 20 19.13 -3.52 7.17
N ALA A 21 18.25 -3.44 6.17
CA ALA A 21 18.66 -3.36 4.78
C ALA A 21 19.32 -2.01 4.44
N ASP A 22 20.47 -2.05 3.75
CA ASP A 22 21.06 -0.85 3.13
C ASP A 22 20.52 -0.68 1.70
N LEU A 23 19.23 -0.37 1.62
CA LEU A 23 18.55 -0.11 0.35
C LEU A 23 18.41 1.39 0.12
N ARG A 24 18.74 1.82 -1.11
CA ARG A 24 18.35 3.15 -1.60
C ARG A 24 16.83 3.20 -1.78
N ALA A 25 16.25 4.39 -1.60
CA ALA A 25 14.84 4.63 -1.88
C ALA A 25 14.49 4.12 -3.28
N ALA A 26 13.50 3.23 -3.35
CA ALA A 26 13.10 2.60 -4.60
C ALA A 26 12.52 3.66 -5.54
N GLN A 27 12.94 3.63 -6.81
CA GLN A 27 12.46 4.60 -7.80
C GLN A 27 11.04 4.24 -8.23
N TRP A 28 10.16 5.24 -8.28
CA TRP A 28 8.84 5.08 -8.88
C TRP A 28 8.97 4.96 -10.40
N LYS A 29 8.40 3.91 -10.96
CA LYS A 29 8.27 3.69 -12.41
C LYS A 29 6.81 3.92 -12.81
N PRO A 30 6.53 4.34 -14.05
CA PRO A 30 5.16 4.31 -14.57
C PRO A 30 4.56 2.92 -14.37
N GLY A 31 3.41 2.87 -13.71
CA GLY A 31 2.70 1.63 -13.38
C GLY A 31 1.99 1.05 -14.61
N PRO A 32 1.48 -0.19 -14.50
CA PRO A 32 0.80 -0.87 -15.60
C PRO A 32 -0.59 -0.28 -15.93
N ASN A 33 -1.15 0.53 -15.02
CA ASN A 33 -2.45 1.18 -15.21
C ASN A 33 -2.33 2.41 -16.12
N ARG A 34 -3.50 2.97 -16.48
CA ARG A 34 -3.63 4.10 -17.42
C ARG A 34 -2.79 5.32 -17.00
N ASN A 35 -1.94 5.79 -17.91
CA ASN A 35 -1.19 7.04 -17.82
C ASN A 35 -1.62 7.97 -18.97
N ALA A 36 -2.40 9.00 -18.66
CA ALA A 36 -3.04 9.92 -19.60
C ALA A 36 -3.07 11.35 -19.03
N ARG A 37 -3.72 12.29 -19.72
CA ARG A 37 -3.83 13.69 -19.26
C ARG A 37 -4.64 13.85 -17.96
N ASP A 38 -5.52 12.90 -17.69
CA ASP A 38 -6.47 12.88 -16.57
C ASP A 38 -6.22 11.68 -15.64
N ALA A 39 -5.16 10.90 -15.85
CA ALA A 39 -4.87 9.73 -15.03
C ALA A 39 -3.36 9.45 -14.95
N ALA A 40 -2.90 9.01 -13.80
CA ALA A 40 -1.52 8.58 -13.63
C ALA A 40 -1.46 7.37 -12.72
N SER A 41 -0.50 6.49 -12.98
CA SER A 41 -0.20 5.35 -12.13
C SER A 41 1.31 5.15 -12.04
N PHE A 42 1.76 4.86 -10.83
CA PHE A 42 3.15 4.56 -10.55
C PHE A 42 3.23 3.32 -9.66
N SER A 43 4.29 2.55 -9.84
CA SER A 43 4.66 1.44 -8.96
C SER A 43 6.12 1.53 -8.57
N THR A 44 6.44 0.98 -7.41
CA THR A 44 7.82 0.72 -6.99
C THR A 44 7.89 -0.69 -6.42
N THR A 45 8.91 -1.44 -6.80
CA THR A 45 9.05 -2.86 -6.45
C THR A 45 10.43 -3.10 -5.90
N ILE A 46 10.49 -3.78 -4.76
CA ILE A 46 11.71 -4.35 -4.20
C ILE A 46 11.85 -5.75 -4.81
N GLU A 47 12.93 -5.95 -5.53
CA GLU A 47 13.24 -7.21 -6.21
C GLU A 47 14.61 -7.71 -5.76
N THR A 48 14.74 -9.03 -5.73
CA THR A 48 16.03 -9.70 -5.61
C THR A 48 16.87 -9.51 -6.88
N SER A 49 18.16 -9.87 -6.82
CA SER A 49 19.06 -9.82 -7.99
C SER A 49 18.63 -10.75 -9.13
N ASP A 50 17.85 -11.80 -8.83
CA ASP A 50 17.24 -12.72 -9.81
C ASP A 50 15.82 -12.31 -10.24
N HIS A 51 15.41 -11.07 -9.97
CA HIS A 51 14.13 -10.48 -10.39
C HIS A 51 12.88 -11.11 -9.76
N ARG A 52 13.01 -11.77 -8.60
CA ARG A 52 11.83 -12.12 -7.79
C ARG A 52 11.37 -10.90 -7.02
N SER A 53 10.09 -10.56 -7.16
CA SER A 53 9.49 -9.46 -6.39
C SER A 53 9.27 -9.90 -4.94
N ALA A 54 9.68 -9.05 -4.00
CA ALA A 54 9.44 -9.23 -2.57
C ALA A 54 8.24 -8.40 -2.13
N LEU A 55 8.29 -7.10 -2.40
CA LEU A 55 7.27 -6.11 -2.03
C LEU A 55 7.04 -5.14 -3.18
N SER A 56 5.81 -4.65 -3.37
CA SER A 56 5.57 -3.44 -4.16
C SER A 56 4.64 -2.46 -3.48
N GLY A 57 4.87 -1.18 -3.75
CA GLY A 57 3.91 -0.11 -3.49
C GLY A 57 3.36 0.39 -4.81
N GLU A 58 2.06 0.55 -4.90
CA GLU A 58 1.38 1.03 -6.11
C GLU A 58 0.46 2.19 -5.77
N VAL A 59 0.44 3.20 -6.63
CA VAL A 59 -0.49 4.32 -6.53
C VAL A 59 -1.08 4.62 -7.90
N MET A 60 -2.35 4.97 -7.91
CA MET A 60 -3.01 5.51 -9.09
C MET A 60 -4.03 6.57 -8.73
N ALA A 61 -4.23 7.50 -9.67
CA ALA A 61 -5.27 8.51 -9.60
C ALA A 61 -5.89 8.67 -10.98
N ALA A 62 -7.21 8.83 -11.00
CA ALA A 62 -7.98 9.27 -12.15
C ALA A 62 -8.80 10.50 -11.75
N LEU A 63 -8.61 11.58 -12.49
CA LEU A 63 -9.40 12.81 -12.38
C LEU A 63 -10.77 12.66 -13.04
N PRO A 64 -11.72 13.56 -12.74
CA PRO A 64 -13.02 13.54 -13.38
C PRO A 64 -12.88 13.68 -14.90
N ASN A 65 -13.74 13.00 -15.63
CA ASN A 65 -13.81 13.03 -17.08
C ASN A 65 -15.28 13.10 -17.54
N ALA A 66 -15.51 13.04 -18.84
CA ALA A 66 -16.86 13.14 -19.42
C ALA A 66 -17.84 12.06 -18.90
N THR A 67 -17.33 10.96 -18.37
CA THR A 67 -18.12 9.80 -17.91
C THR A 67 -18.11 9.60 -16.39
N SER A 68 -17.24 10.30 -15.64
CA SER A 68 -17.13 10.20 -14.19
C SER A 68 -16.83 11.55 -13.57
N SER A 69 -17.65 11.97 -12.61
CA SER A 69 -17.42 13.20 -11.85
C SER A 69 -16.50 13.02 -10.64
N ALA A 70 -16.13 11.77 -10.31
CA ALA A 70 -15.35 11.44 -9.12
C ALA A 70 -13.85 11.39 -9.41
N VAL A 71 -13.06 11.84 -8.43
CA VAL A 71 -11.63 11.52 -8.36
C VAL A 71 -11.49 10.19 -7.65
N VAL A 72 -10.96 9.20 -8.37
CA VAL A 72 -10.70 7.87 -7.84
C VAL A 72 -9.20 7.72 -7.68
N THR A 73 -8.79 7.43 -6.45
CA THR A 73 -7.39 7.16 -6.12
C THR A 73 -7.30 5.79 -5.47
N CYS A 74 -6.23 5.06 -5.72
CA CYS A 74 -5.96 3.78 -5.09
C CYS A 74 -4.49 3.76 -4.66
N ALA A 75 -4.24 3.21 -3.48
CA ALA A 75 -2.90 2.93 -3.00
C ALA A 75 -2.85 1.51 -2.44
N GLU A 76 -1.86 0.74 -2.88
CA GLU A 76 -1.73 -0.68 -2.55
C GLU A 76 -0.33 -0.99 -2.03
N LEU A 77 -0.26 -1.77 -0.94
CA LEU A 77 0.92 -2.57 -0.62
C LEU A 77 0.67 -3.99 -1.11
N ARG A 78 1.58 -4.51 -1.93
CA ARG A 78 1.58 -5.92 -2.32
C ARG A 78 2.78 -6.64 -1.74
N ILE A 79 2.52 -7.78 -1.11
CA ILE A 79 3.52 -8.64 -0.51
C ILE A 79 3.54 -9.93 -1.32
N TYR A 80 4.67 -10.20 -1.97
CA TYR A 80 4.78 -11.32 -2.91
C TYR A 80 5.37 -12.56 -2.24
N ASP A 81 6.50 -12.38 -1.57
CA ASP A 81 7.32 -13.50 -1.07
C ASP A 81 8.27 -13.03 0.05
N LEU A 82 8.10 -13.54 1.27
CA LEU A 82 8.99 -13.25 2.40
C LEU A 82 10.38 -13.88 2.23
N ALA A 83 10.53 -14.97 1.49
CA ALA A 83 11.83 -15.56 1.21
C ALA A 83 12.64 -14.68 0.24
N ALA A 84 12.00 -14.20 -0.84
CA ALA A 84 12.60 -13.17 -1.70
C ALA A 84 12.94 -11.91 -0.89
N TRP A 85 12.11 -11.54 0.09
CA TRP A 85 12.43 -10.41 0.95
C TRP A 85 13.65 -10.69 1.85
N ALA A 86 13.74 -11.87 2.46
CA ALA A 86 14.91 -12.30 3.24
C ALA A 86 16.21 -12.19 2.43
N ASP A 87 16.19 -12.61 1.16
CA ASP A 87 17.33 -12.52 0.26
C ASP A 87 17.76 -11.07 0.02
N VAL A 88 16.80 -10.16 -0.18
CA VAL A 88 17.07 -8.71 -0.30
C VAL A 88 17.70 -8.16 0.98
N LEU A 89 17.32 -8.67 2.15
CA LEU A 89 17.90 -8.30 3.44
C LEU A 89 19.30 -8.91 3.67
N GLY A 90 19.79 -9.76 2.76
CA GLY A 90 21.04 -10.49 2.93
C GLY A 90 20.97 -11.59 4.01
N LEU A 91 19.76 -11.99 4.40
CA LEU A 91 19.55 -13.07 5.36
C LEU A 91 19.70 -14.41 4.64
N SER A 92 20.40 -15.37 5.25
CA SER A 92 20.57 -16.71 4.68
C SER A 92 20.64 -17.79 5.76
N GLY A 93 20.36 -19.03 5.36
CA GLY A 93 20.44 -20.20 6.23
C GLY A 93 19.52 -20.10 7.45
N GLU A 94 20.05 -20.48 8.63
CA GLU A 94 19.29 -20.49 9.89
C GLU A 94 18.83 -19.09 10.34
N VAL A 95 19.55 -18.04 9.94
CA VAL A 95 19.18 -16.64 10.29
C VAL A 95 17.92 -16.22 9.53
N ALA A 96 17.82 -16.58 8.24
CA ALA A 96 16.60 -16.33 7.47
C ALA A 96 15.41 -17.14 8.00
N ALA A 97 15.64 -18.40 8.39
CA ALA A 97 14.59 -19.28 8.90
C ALA A 97 14.04 -18.85 10.28
N SER A 98 14.84 -18.13 11.07
CA SER A 98 14.47 -17.66 12.41
C SER A 98 13.99 -16.20 12.45
N ALA A 99 14.15 -15.44 11.36
CA ALA A 99 13.68 -14.07 11.27
C ALA A 99 12.16 -14.04 11.06
N ASP A 100 11.42 -13.40 11.97
CA ASP A 100 10.02 -13.05 11.71
C ASP A 100 9.97 -11.85 10.77
N LEU A 101 9.76 -12.13 9.48
CA LEU A 101 9.67 -11.12 8.44
C LEU A 101 8.23 -10.64 8.21
N ARG A 102 7.25 -11.18 8.93
CA ARG A 102 5.87 -10.72 8.79
C ARG A 102 5.78 -9.23 9.11
N LEU A 103 4.92 -8.53 8.38
CA LEU A 103 4.66 -7.11 8.63
C LEU A 103 3.77 -6.95 9.86
N SER A 104 4.09 -5.98 10.72
CA SER A 104 3.23 -5.65 11.85
C SER A 104 2.06 -4.75 11.42
N LEU A 105 0.99 -4.74 12.21
CA LEU A 105 -0.15 -3.84 12.00
C LEU A 105 0.24 -2.36 12.06
N GLU A 106 1.23 -2.00 12.89
CA GLU A 106 1.78 -0.66 12.98
C GLU A 106 2.48 -0.26 11.66
N GLU A 107 3.32 -1.14 11.12
CA GLU A 107 4.01 -0.92 9.84
C GLU A 107 3.03 -0.73 8.69
N LEU A 108 1.98 -1.55 8.65
CA LEU A 108 0.93 -1.45 7.64
C LEU A 108 0.15 -0.14 7.77
N THR A 109 -0.23 0.24 8.98
CA THR A 109 -0.99 1.49 9.21
C THR A 109 -0.17 2.71 8.83
N GLU A 110 1.12 2.71 9.16
CA GLU A 110 2.02 3.79 8.78
C GLU A 110 2.20 3.87 7.26
N PHE A 111 2.43 2.72 6.60
CA PHE A 111 2.49 2.65 5.14
C PHE A 111 1.21 3.22 4.51
N LEU A 112 0.04 2.74 4.93
CA LEU A 112 -1.25 3.15 4.39
C LEU A 112 -1.50 4.66 4.58
N SER A 113 -1.03 5.25 5.68
CA SER A 113 -1.17 6.69 5.93
C SER A 113 -0.34 7.54 4.96
N VAL A 114 0.88 7.10 4.65
CA VAL A 114 1.75 7.74 3.65
C VAL A 114 1.21 7.49 2.23
N ALA A 115 0.70 6.29 1.98
CA ALA A 115 0.09 5.88 0.72
C ALA A 115 -1.14 6.73 0.39
N TRP A 116 -2.03 6.94 1.37
CA TRP A 116 -3.17 7.85 1.26
C TRP A 116 -2.71 9.25 0.86
N GLN A 117 -1.79 9.87 1.63
CA GLN A 117 -1.29 11.21 1.31
C GLN A 117 -0.84 11.33 -0.15
N THR A 118 -0.11 10.34 -0.61
CA THR A 118 0.45 10.38 -1.96
C THR A 118 -0.64 10.27 -3.00
N ALA A 119 -1.59 9.36 -2.80
CA ALA A 119 -2.70 9.16 -3.71
C ALA A 119 -3.58 10.42 -3.83
N THR A 120 -3.79 11.16 -2.74
CA THR A 120 -4.71 12.31 -2.71
C THR A 120 -4.06 13.68 -2.83
N GLU A 121 -2.76 13.83 -2.61
CA GLU A 121 -2.06 15.13 -2.62
C GLU A 121 -0.93 15.20 -3.64
N VAL A 122 -0.05 14.20 -3.67
CA VAL A 122 1.16 14.22 -4.50
C VAL A 122 0.83 13.86 -5.95
N LEU A 123 0.09 12.77 -6.15
CA LEU A 123 -0.21 12.25 -7.47
C LEU A 123 -1.12 13.18 -8.29
N PRO A 124 -2.20 13.79 -7.72
CA PRO A 124 -3.01 14.76 -8.45
C PRO A 124 -2.23 15.99 -8.92
N ALA A 125 -1.22 16.43 -8.15
CA ALA A 125 -0.36 17.56 -8.52
C ALA A 125 0.53 17.29 -9.75
N ILE A 126 0.70 16.02 -10.15
CA ILE A 126 1.40 15.63 -11.38
C ILE A 126 0.46 15.69 -12.59
N ILE A 127 -0.82 15.44 -12.37
CA ILE A 127 -1.84 15.37 -13.43
C ILE A 127 -2.35 16.78 -13.77
N THR A 128 -2.56 17.62 -12.76
CA THR A 128 -3.05 19.01 -12.94
C THR A 128 -2.18 20.00 -12.16
N PRO A 129 -1.85 21.17 -12.74
CA PRO A 129 -1.11 22.23 -12.06
C PRO A 129 -1.92 22.92 -10.95
N ASP A 130 -3.25 22.77 -10.97
CA ASP A 130 -4.13 23.26 -9.92
C ASP A 130 -5.05 22.14 -9.41
N PRO A 131 -4.52 21.20 -8.60
CA PRO A 131 -5.34 20.16 -7.97
C PRO A 131 -6.29 20.74 -6.92
N ARG A 132 -6.10 22.01 -6.51
CA ARG A 132 -6.84 22.64 -5.41
C ARG A 132 -8.02 23.49 -5.87
N GLY A 133 -7.87 24.21 -6.98
CA GLY A 133 -8.87 25.12 -7.55
C GLY A 133 -9.72 24.50 -8.66
N GLY A 134 -9.43 23.25 -9.07
CA GLY A 134 -10.40 22.45 -9.79
C GLY A 134 -11.69 22.36 -8.98
N ARG A 135 -12.86 22.61 -9.59
CA ARG A 135 -14.14 22.37 -8.91
C ARG A 135 -14.36 20.87 -8.82
N TRP A 136 -13.96 20.27 -7.71
CA TRP A 136 -14.30 18.89 -7.40
C TRP A 136 -15.81 18.80 -7.25
N ALA A 137 -16.46 17.86 -7.96
CA ALA A 137 -17.89 17.63 -7.81
C ALA A 137 -18.24 17.03 -6.42
N GLY A 138 -17.24 16.56 -5.68
CA GLY A 138 -17.31 16.04 -4.32
C GLY A 138 -15.91 15.72 -3.77
N PRO A 139 -15.80 15.34 -2.48
CA PRO A 139 -14.52 14.91 -1.89
C PRO A 139 -13.88 13.73 -2.66
N PRO A 140 -12.55 13.65 -2.76
CA PRO A 140 -11.86 12.48 -3.31
C PRO A 140 -12.26 11.19 -2.60
N THR A 141 -12.28 10.11 -3.36
CA THR A 141 -12.35 8.76 -2.84
C THR A 141 -10.99 8.09 -3.00
N VAL A 142 -10.48 7.50 -1.92
CA VAL A 142 -9.26 6.70 -1.90
C VAL A 142 -9.58 5.26 -1.50
N GLU A 143 -9.15 4.31 -2.31
CA GLU A 143 -9.08 2.91 -1.91
C GLU A 143 -7.68 2.63 -1.35
N LEU A 144 -7.63 2.10 -0.13
CA LEU A 144 -6.41 1.62 0.51
C LEU A 144 -6.45 0.10 0.53
N ARG A 145 -5.42 -0.54 -0.03
CA ARG A 145 -5.41 -1.99 -0.24
C ARG A 145 -4.13 -2.65 0.28
N LEU A 146 -4.31 -3.83 0.85
CA LEU A 146 -3.25 -4.80 1.14
C LEU A 146 -3.51 -6.04 0.30
N SER A 147 -2.47 -6.59 -0.33
CA SER A 147 -2.63 -7.74 -1.20
C SER A 147 -1.45 -8.69 -1.13
N ALA A 148 -1.76 -9.97 -1.21
CA ALA A 148 -0.87 -11.10 -1.43
C ALA A 148 -1.14 -11.74 -2.81
N GLU A 149 -2.04 -11.15 -3.61
CA GLU A 149 -2.38 -11.65 -4.94
C GLU A 149 -1.16 -11.61 -5.85
N GLN A 150 -0.96 -12.67 -6.61
CA GLN A 150 0.09 -12.73 -7.62
C GLN A 150 -0.46 -12.37 -9.00
N LYS A 151 0.44 -12.11 -9.94
CA LYS A 151 0.03 -11.96 -11.34
C LYS A 151 -0.62 -13.27 -11.82
N HIS A 152 -1.60 -13.14 -12.69
CA HIS A 152 -2.43 -14.26 -13.14
C HIS A 152 -1.64 -15.37 -13.88
N ASP A 153 -0.43 -15.06 -14.35
CA ASP A 153 0.48 -15.95 -15.05
C ASP A 153 1.46 -16.70 -14.12
N VAL A 154 1.47 -16.40 -12.81
CA VAL A 154 2.31 -17.12 -11.85
C VAL A 154 1.61 -18.40 -11.42
N PRO A 155 2.25 -19.59 -11.58
CA PRO A 155 1.65 -20.86 -11.19
C PRO A 155 1.55 -21.00 -9.66
N GLY A 156 0.41 -21.53 -9.19
CA GLY A 156 0.19 -21.87 -7.78
C GLY A 156 -0.89 -21.01 -7.11
N PRO A 157 -1.35 -21.39 -5.92
CA PRO A 157 -2.24 -20.53 -5.15
C PRO A 157 -1.46 -19.28 -4.66
N PRO A 158 -2.09 -18.10 -4.64
CA PRO A 158 -1.48 -16.93 -4.02
C PRO A 158 -1.26 -17.19 -2.52
N PRO A 159 -0.21 -16.61 -1.92
CA PRO A 159 0.01 -16.68 -0.49
C PRO A 159 -1.14 -16.02 0.28
N LEU A 160 -1.29 -16.40 1.55
CA LEU A 160 -2.29 -15.80 2.43
C LEU A 160 -1.65 -14.62 3.16
N LEU A 161 -2.38 -13.51 3.29
CA LEU A 161 -1.95 -12.36 4.08
C LEU A 161 -1.66 -12.74 5.53
N THR A 162 -2.34 -13.74 6.10
CA THR A 162 -2.07 -14.25 7.45
C THR A 162 -0.69 -14.90 7.61
N ASP A 163 -0.08 -15.34 6.52
CA ASP A 163 1.29 -15.89 6.52
C ASP A 163 2.33 -14.77 6.33
N LEU A 164 1.91 -13.61 5.84
CA LEU A 164 2.76 -12.48 5.44
C LEU A 164 2.71 -11.30 6.43
N VAL A 165 1.66 -11.24 7.25
CA VAL A 165 1.34 -10.15 8.17
C VAL A 165 1.01 -10.76 9.53
N ASP A 166 1.54 -10.15 10.59
CA ASP A 166 1.21 -10.55 11.95
C ASP A 166 -0.10 -9.92 12.41
N PHE A 167 -1.19 -10.65 12.25
CA PHE A 167 -2.53 -10.26 12.71
C PHE A 167 -2.83 -10.67 14.15
N ALA A 168 -1.84 -11.14 14.93
CA ALA A 168 -2.08 -11.66 16.27
C ALA A 168 -2.91 -10.71 17.16
N ALA A 169 -2.68 -9.40 17.04
CA ALA A 169 -3.41 -8.40 17.82
C ALA A 169 -4.88 -8.25 17.40
N PHE A 170 -5.23 -8.56 16.15
CA PHE A 170 -6.61 -8.54 15.62
C PHE A 170 -7.40 -9.82 15.95
N GLY A 171 -6.76 -10.81 16.59
CA GLY A 171 -7.39 -12.05 17.03
C GLY A 171 -7.57 -13.08 15.91
N GLU A 172 -8.41 -14.07 16.17
CA GLU A 172 -8.72 -15.12 15.20
C GLU A 172 -9.64 -14.58 14.09
N ARG A 173 -9.47 -15.15 12.89
CA ARG A 173 -10.30 -14.83 11.73
C ARG A 173 -11.33 -15.93 11.51
N VAL A 174 -12.55 -15.54 11.14
CA VAL A 174 -13.66 -16.47 10.89
C VAL A 174 -13.43 -17.37 9.65
N ASP A 175 -12.74 -16.87 8.63
CA ASP A 175 -12.48 -17.58 7.37
C ASP A 175 -10.98 -17.85 7.16
N ALA A 176 -10.62 -18.85 6.32
CA ALA A 176 -9.23 -19.26 6.12
C ALA A 176 -8.49 -18.57 4.94
N GLN A 177 -9.18 -18.17 3.87
CA GLN A 177 -8.53 -17.61 2.67
C GLN A 177 -8.58 -16.07 2.61
N LEU A 178 -7.48 -15.40 2.95
CA LEU A 178 -7.36 -13.94 2.84
C LEU A 178 -6.15 -13.59 2.00
N THR A 179 -6.40 -13.28 0.74
CA THR A 179 -5.37 -12.89 -0.22
C THR A 179 -5.33 -11.39 -0.41
N SER A 180 -6.39 -10.66 -0.06
CA SER A 180 -6.40 -9.20 -0.10
C SER A 180 -7.42 -8.61 0.87
N MET A 181 -7.19 -7.36 1.26
CA MET A 181 -8.08 -6.54 2.07
C MET A 181 -8.08 -5.12 1.52
N ALA A 182 -9.23 -4.46 1.53
CA ALA A 182 -9.33 -3.08 1.06
C ALA A 182 -10.36 -2.27 1.85
N VAL A 183 -10.16 -0.96 1.90
CA VAL A 183 -11.12 -0.01 2.45
C VAL A 183 -11.17 1.22 1.58
N THR A 184 -12.38 1.72 1.36
CA THR A 184 -12.63 2.92 0.59
C THR A 184 -12.98 4.06 1.53
N ILE A 185 -12.26 5.16 1.42
CA ILE A 185 -12.41 6.33 2.28
C ILE A 185 -12.73 7.54 1.40
N THR A 186 -13.78 8.27 1.77
CA THR A 186 -14.14 9.53 1.13
C THR A 186 -13.88 10.65 2.12
N ALA A 187 -12.93 11.52 1.80
CA ALA A 187 -12.52 12.60 2.69
C ALA A 187 -12.05 13.83 1.90
N PRO A 188 -12.05 15.03 2.51
CA PRO A 188 -11.44 16.20 1.89
C PRO A 188 -9.95 15.95 1.55
N PRO A 189 -9.42 16.57 0.48
CA PRO A 189 -7.98 16.54 0.22
C PRO A 189 -7.22 17.33 1.31
N GLN A 190 -5.92 17.05 1.46
CA GLN A 190 -5.02 17.81 2.36
C GLN A 190 -5.42 17.79 3.83
N LEU A 191 -5.81 16.61 4.33
CA LEU A 191 -6.04 16.41 5.75
C LEU A 191 -4.74 16.69 6.54
N PRO A 192 -4.82 17.35 7.70
CA PRO A 192 -3.69 17.45 8.62
C PRO A 192 -3.12 16.06 8.92
N ARG A 193 -1.80 15.94 9.02
CA ARG A 193 -1.10 14.65 9.23
C ARG A 193 -1.69 13.82 10.36
N GLU A 194 -1.95 14.45 11.51
CA GLU A 194 -2.52 13.78 12.68
C GLU A 194 -3.93 13.24 12.42
N LEU A 195 -4.78 14.04 11.76
CA LEU A 195 -6.13 13.61 11.40
C LEU A 195 -6.10 12.48 10.37
N ARG A 196 -5.22 12.56 9.36
CA ARG A 196 -5.05 11.49 8.38
C ARG A 196 -4.57 10.20 9.05
N ARG A 197 -3.62 10.29 9.98
CA ARG A 197 -3.14 9.12 10.76
C ARG A 197 -4.27 8.49 11.57
N ALA A 198 -5.05 9.29 12.31
CA ALA A 198 -6.19 8.80 13.08
C ALA A 198 -7.24 8.12 12.18
N LEU A 199 -7.61 8.74 11.05
CA LEU A 199 -8.56 8.15 10.10
C LEU A 199 -8.01 6.89 9.41
N THR A 200 -6.70 6.82 9.17
CA THR A 200 -6.06 5.61 8.62
C THR A 200 -6.19 4.45 9.61
N ARG A 201 -5.94 4.69 10.91
CA ARG A 201 -6.11 3.68 11.98
C ARG A 201 -7.54 3.17 12.02
N GLN A 202 -8.51 4.07 12.05
CA GLN A 202 -9.94 3.74 12.02
C GLN A 202 -10.31 2.91 10.79
N ALA A 203 -9.85 3.32 9.61
CA ALA A 203 -10.11 2.61 8.38
C ALA A 203 -9.46 1.23 8.35
N PHE A 204 -8.28 1.07 8.95
CA PHE A 204 -7.59 -0.22 9.02
C PHE A 204 -8.28 -1.19 10.00
N VAL A 205 -8.79 -0.70 11.13
CA VAL A 205 -9.66 -1.49 12.02
C VAL A 205 -10.94 -1.92 11.30
N TYR A 206 -11.62 -0.98 10.63
CA TYR A 206 -12.82 -1.27 9.85
C TYR A 206 -12.54 -2.31 8.76
N MET A 207 -11.39 -2.20 8.08
CA MET A 207 -10.91 -3.20 7.12
C MET A 207 -10.72 -4.56 7.79
N GLY A 208 -10.06 -4.62 8.95
CA GLY A 208 -9.93 -5.85 9.76
C GLY A 208 -11.27 -6.53 10.01
N GLN A 209 -12.23 -5.79 10.55
CA GLN A 209 -13.57 -6.26 10.88
C GLN A 209 -14.34 -6.74 9.64
N ALA A 210 -14.29 -5.97 8.56
CA ALA A 210 -14.98 -6.30 7.31
C ALA A 210 -14.45 -7.59 6.66
N PHE A 211 -13.20 -7.95 6.93
CA PHE A 211 -12.57 -9.17 6.43
C PHE A 211 -12.45 -10.27 7.49
N GLY A 212 -13.25 -10.19 8.57
CA GLY A 212 -13.50 -11.31 9.48
C GLY A 212 -12.64 -11.34 10.75
N PHE A 213 -11.87 -10.29 11.05
CA PHE A 213 -11.22 -10.11 12.35
C PHE A 213 -12.16 -9.37 13.32
N THR A 214 -13.00 -10.11 14.04
CA THR A 214 -14.05 -9.52 14.89
C THR A 214 -13.51 -8.74 16.08
N ASP A 215 -12.29 -9.07 16.52
CA ASP A 215 -11.66 -8.47 17.70
C ASP A 215 -10.81 -7.22 17.35
N ALA A 216 -10.71 -6.88 16.07
CA ALA A 216 -9.92 -5.73 15.62
C ALA A 216 -10.42 -4.42 16.24
N SER A 217 -9.51 -3.68 16.86
CA SER A 217 -9.76 -2.42 17.55
C SER A 217 -8.56 -1.47 17.47
N GLU A 218 -8.79 -0.17 17.70
CA GLU A 218 -7.72 0.83 17.60
C GLU A 218 -6.68 0.72 18.73
N ASP A 219 -7.03 0.12 19.87
CA ASP A 219 -6.11 -0.08 21.00
C ASP A 219 -5.02 -1.13 20.70
N GLN A 220 -5.18 -1.89 19.63
CA GLN A 220 -4.27 -2.93 19.15
C GLN A 220 -3.29 -2.44 18.08
N LEU A 221 -3.43 -1.20 17.62
CA LEU A 221 -2.65 -0.58 16.55
C LEU A 221 -1.55 0.36 17.05
#